data_AF-A0A8R7U1D6-F1
#
_entry.id   AF-A0A8R7U1D6-F1
#
_cell.length_a   1.000
_cell.length_b   1.000
_cell.length_c   1.000
_cell.angle_alpha   90.00
_cell.angle_beta   90.00
_cell.angle_gamma   90.00
#
_symmetry.space_group_name_H-M   'P 1'
#
loop_
_entity.id
_entity.type
_entity.pdbx_description
1 polymer ?
#
loop_
_entity_poly.entity_id
_entity_poly.type
_entity_poly.pdbx_seq_one_letter_code
_entity_poly.pdbx_strand_id
1 'polypeptide(L)'
;MKDVLPPEAKVSKHAKEVIQECATEFIGFVTGEASERCRRERRKTVNGDDICHAMTTLGLDNYAGAMRRYLQRYREGEELAAALNNHSRSPAPPPPGDGMIQIDVWGELSNSRGNEKHGRD
;
A
#
# COMPACT_ATOMS: atom_id res chain seq x y z
N MET A 1 -16.86 1.04 2.61
CA MET A 1 -17.34 1.33 3.99
C MET A 1 -18.80 0.94 4.20
N LYS A 2 -19.72 1.19 3.25
CA LYS A 2 -21.12 0.77 3.42
C LYS A 2 -21.29 -0.75 3.53
N ASP A 3 -20.42 -1.52 2.87
CA ASP A 3 -20.53 -2.99 2.82
C ASP A 3 -20.28 -3.67 4.18
N VAL A 4 -19.67 -2.95 5.14
CA VAL A 4 -19.46 -3.45 6.50
C VAL A 4 -20.51 -2.92 7.50
N LEU A 5 -21.49 -2.14 7.01
CA LEU A 5 -22.57 -1.56 7.81
C LEU A 5 -23.89 -2.27 7.48
N PRO A 6 -24.88 -2.25 8.40
CA PRO A 6 -26.23 -2.68 8.10
C PRO A 6 -26.82 -1.95 6.88
N PRO A 7 -27.67 -2.60 6.06
CA PRO A 7 -28.19 -2.01 4.82
C PRO A 7 -28.87 -0.64 5.00
N GLU A 8 -29.55 -0.43 6.13
CA GLU A 8 -30.30 0.78 6.45
C GLU A 8 -29.43 1.89 7.07
N ALA A 9 -28.15 1.61 7.34
CA ALA A 9 -27.25 2.56 7.99
C ALA A 9 -27.00 3.79 7.11
N LYS A 10 -27.18 4.97 7.72
CA LYS A 10 -26.85 6.26 7.12
C LYS A 10 -25.53 6.75 7.68
N VAL A 11 -24.66 7.20 6.78
CA VAL A 11 -23.38 7.81 7.11
C VAL A 11 -23.42 9.26 6.66
N SER A 12 -23.16 10.19 7.58
CA SER A 12 -23.11 11.62 7.27
C SER A 12 -21.98 11.93 6.28
N LYS A 13 -22.10 13.05 5.56
CA LYS A 13 -21.03 13.51 4.64
C LYS A 13 -19.71 13.71 5.41
N HIS A 14 -19.79 14.39 6.55
CA HIS A 14 -18.63 14.70 7.38
C HIS A 14 -17.91 13.44 7.88
N ALA A 15 -18.65 12.40 8.30
CA ALA A 15 -18.02 11.15 8.72
C ALA A 15 -17.27 10.44 7.59
N LYS A 16 -17.74 10.57 6.34
CA LYS A 16 -17.02 10.03 5.18
C LYS A 16 -15.70 10.77 4.93
N GLU A 17 -15.73 12.09 5.02
CA GLU A 17 -14.54 12.94 4.86
C GLU A 17 -13.49 12.60 5.93
N VAL A 18 -13.90 12.53 7.19
CA VAL A 18 -13.00 12.16 8.30
C VAL A 18 -12.39 10.77 8.09
N ILE A 19 -13.17 9.79 7.63
CA ILE A 19 -12.64 8.44 7.40
C ILE A 19 -11.67 8.41 6.21
N GLN A 20 -11.86 9.25 5.19
CA GLN A 20 -10.88 9.40 4.12
C GLN A 20 -9.58 10.02 4.64
N GLU A 21 -9.66 11.05 5.50
CA GLU A 21 -8.50 11.65 6.16
C GLU A 21 -7.76 10.62 7.04
N CYS A 22 -8.48 9.84 7.84
CA CYS A 22 -7.89 8.77 8.66
C CYS A 22 -7.25 7.67 7.80
N ALA A 23 -7.88 7.25 6.70
CA ALA A 23 -7.30 6.25 5.79
C ALA A 23 -6.01 6.75 5.15
N THR A 24 -5.98 8.05 4.85
CA THR A 24 -4.81 8.73 4.31
C THR A 24 -3.65 8.76 5.32
N GLU A 25 -3.95 9.18 6.55
CA GLU A 25 -2.98 9.17 7.64
C GLU A 25 -2.49 7.76 7.95
N PHE A 26 -3.38 6.76 7.91
CA PHE A 26 -3.04 5.35 8.09
C PHE A 26 -1.99 4.88 7.08
N ILE A 27 -2.16 5.23 5.79
CA ILE A 27 -1.15 4.93 4.76
C ILE A 27 0.18 5.59 5.12
N GLY A 28 0.17 6.87 5.50
CA GLY A 28 1.36 7.60 5.91
C GLY A 28 2.05 6.98 7.14
N PHE A 29 1.29 6.54 8.12
CA PHE A 29 1.80 5.96 9.35
C PHE A 29 2.45 4.58 9.13
N VAL A 30 1.77 3.69 8.40
CA VAL A 30 2.30 2.36 8.07
C VAL A 30 3.54 2.46 7.17
N THR A 31 3.49 3.31 6.14
CA THR A 31 4.63 3.49 5.22
C THR A 31 5.80 4.18 5.91
N GLY A 32 5.55 5.08 6.85
CA GLY A 32 6.58 5.70 7.70
C GLY A 32 7.33 4.67 8.55
N GLU A 33 6.61 3.81 9.27
CA GLU A 33 7.21 2.74 10.09
C GLU A 33 7.99 1.72 9.23
N ALA A 34 7.44 1.33 8.08
CA ALA A 34 8.13 0.45 7.13
C ALA A 34 9.41 1.08 6.57
N SER A 35 9.37 2.38 6.25
CA SER A 35 10.52 3.14 5.78
C SER A 35 11.61 3.25 6.84
N GLU A 36 11.24 3.44 8.11
CA GLU A 36 12.18 3.43 9.23
C GLU A 36 12.93 2.10 9.31
N ARG A 37 12.20 0.99 9.22
CA ARG A 37 12.80 -0.35 9.21
C ARG A 37 13.75 -0.54 8.03
N CYS A 38 13.29 -0.22 6.81
CA CYS A 38 14.11 -0.31 5.61
C CYS A 38 15.43 0.46 5.76
N ARG A 39 15.35 1.69 6.26
CA ARG A 39 16.51 2.56 6.49
C ARG A 39 17.46 2.00 7.56
N ARG A 40 16.92 1.44 8.65
CA ARG A 40 17.70 0.78 9.71
C ARG A 40 18.49 -0.41 9.19
N GLU A 41 17.93 -1.14 8.22
CA GLU A 41 18.59 -2.24 7.52
C GLU A 41 19.50 -1.79 6.36
N ARG A 42 19.78 -0.48 6.24
CA ARG A 42 20.62 0.13 5.18
C ARG A 42 20.12 -0.13 3.76
N ARG A 43 18.83 -0.39 3.59
CA ARG A 43 18.17 -0.53 2.29
C ARG A 43 17.58 0.81 1.85
N LYS A 44 17.53 1.03 0.53
CA LYS A 44 16.91 2.22 -0.09
C LYS A 44 15.49 1.96 -0.60
N THR A 45 15.08 0.70 -0.68
CA THR A 45 13.81 0.26 -1.23
C THR A 45 13.03 -0.50 -0.18
N VAL A 46 11.86 0.02 0.16
CA VAL A 46 10.88 -0.65 1.02
C VAL A 46 10.31 -1.86 0.29
N ASN A 47 10.21 -2.99 0.97
CA ASN A 47 9.65 -4.22 0.41
C ASN A 47 8.41 -4.69 1.19
N GLY A 48 7.78 -5.78 0.73
CA GLY A 48 6.58 -6.33 1.38
C GLY A 48 6.81 -6.83 2.81
N ASP A 49 8.02 -7.26 3.16
CA ASP A 49 8.35 -7.72 4.51
C ASP A 49 8.44 -6.54 5.50
N ASP A 50 8.90 -5.38 5.05
CA ASP A 50 8.88 -4.13 5.83
C ASP A 50 7.45 -3.75 6.23
N ILE A 51 6.50 -3.85 5.28
CA ILE A 51 5.09 -3.57 5.52
C ILE A 51 4.50 -4.57 6.52
N CYS A 52 4.79 -5.87 6.36
CA CYS A 52 4.32 -6.89 7.30
C CYS A 52 4.83 -6.66 8.73
N HIS A 53 6.07 -6.19 8.86
CA HIS A 53 6.62 -5.82 10.15
C HIS A 53 5.99 -4.56 10.71
N ALA A 54 5.85 -3.50 9.91
CA ALA A 54 5.23 -2.26 10.34
C ALA A 54 3.83 -2.53 10.92
N MET A 55 3.02 -3.36 10.26
CA MET A 55 1.72 -3.77 10.78
C MET A 55 1.81 -4.44 12.16
N THR A 56 2.83 -5.28 12.39
CA THR A 56 3.04 -5.94 13.69
C THR A 56 3.46 -4.91 14.76
N THR A 57 4.43 -4.05 14.45
CA THR A 57 4.93 -3.00 15.37
C THR A 57 3.84 -2.03 15.79
N LEU A 58 2.92 -1.71 14.88
CA LEU A 58 1.80 -0.80 15.12
C LEU A 58 0.62 -1.46 15.85
N GLY A 59 0.73 -2.75 16.23
CA GLY A 59 -0.31 -3.48 16.96
C GLY A 59 -1.48 -3.95 16.09
N LEU A 60 -1.27 -4.07 14.77
CA LEU A 60 -2.26 -4.52 13.79
C LEU A 60 -2.05 -6.00 13.43
N ASP A 61 -1.84 -6.85 14.44
CA ASP A 61 -1.40 -8.25 14.26
C ASP A 61 -2.33 -9.09 13.37
N ASN A 62 -3.64 -8.89 13.48
CA ASN A 62 -4.64 -9.55 12.65
C ASN A 62 -4.48 -9.19 11.16
N TYR A 63 -4.14 -7.92 10.87
CA TYR A 63 -3.84 -7.45 9.51
C TYR A 63 -2.45 -7.91 9.06
N ALA A 64 -1.45 -7.93 9.94
CA ALA A 64 -0.11 -8.44 9.63
C ALA A 64 -0.16 -9.90 9.14
N GLY A 65 -0.96 -10.74 9.81
CA GLY A 65 -1.17 -12.13 9.39
C GLY A 65 -1.83 -12.25 8.02
N ALA A 66 -2.82 -11.40 7.72
CA ALA A 66 -3.46 -11.36 6.41
C ALA A 66 -2.49 -10.89 5.30
N MET A 67 -1.71 -9.84 5.58
CA MET A 67 -0.72 -9.28 4.66
C MET A 67 0.38 -10.29 4.32
N ARG A 68 0.86 -11.05 5.31
CA ARG A 68 1.88 -12.08 5.08
C ARG A 68 1.37 -13.19 4.15
N ARG A 69 0.13 -13.66 4.34
CA ARG A 69 -0.51 -14.65 3.45
C ARG A 69 -0.71 -14.10 2.04
N TYR A 70 -1.06 -12.82 1.91
CA TYR A 70 -1.16 -12.16 0.61
C TYR A 70 0.20 -12.10 -0.08
N LEU A 71 1.25 -11.63 0.62
CA LEU A 71 2.60 -11.53 0.08
C LEU A 71 3.15 -12.87 -0.39
N GLN A 72 2.89 -13.94 0.36
CA GLN A 72 3.26 -15.30 -0.03
C GLN A 72 2.60 -15.69 -1.37
N ARG A 73 1.27 -15.56 -1.48
CA ARG A 73 0.54 -15.89 -2.71
C ARG A 73 0.95 -15.03 -3.90
N TYR A 74 1.26 -13.76 -3.64
CA TYR A 74 1.77 -12.86 -4.68
C TYR A 74 3.11 -13.36 -5.24
N ARG A 75 4.05 -13.75 -4.37
CA ARG A 75 5.35 -14.32 -4.77
C ARG A 75 5.18 -15.63 -5.56
N GLU A 76 4.33 -16.54 -5.08
CA GLU A 76 4.02 -17.80 -5.79
C GLU A 76 3.44 -17.53 -7.20
N GLY A 77 2.58 -16.52 -7.34
CA GLY A 77 2.03 -16.11 -8.63
C GLY A 77 3.07 -15.53 -9.59
N GLU A 78 3.97 -14.69 -9.09
CA GLU A 78 5.09 -14.13 -9.88
C GLU A 78 6.05 -15.23 -10.34
N GLU A 79 6.34 -16.21 -9.48
CA GLU A 79 7.16 -17.38 -9.81
C GLU A 79 6.52 -18.23 -10.92
N LEU A 80 5.21 -18.49 -10.82
CA LEU A 80 4.47 -19.22 -11.86
C LEU A 80 4.46 -18.46 -13.19
N ALA A 81 4.21 -17.15 -13.16
CA ALA A 81 4.22 -16.31 -14.35
C ALA A 81 5.61 -16.30 -15.02
N ALA A 82 6.67 -16.20 -14.22
CA ALA A 82 8.04 -16.28 -14.71
C ALA A 82 8.35 -17.65 -15.32
N ALA A 83 7.90 -18.76 -14.71
CA ALA A 83 8.09 -20.11 -15.23
C ALA A 83 7.40 -20.34 -16.58
N LEU A 84 6.18 -19.82 -16.74
CA LEU A 84 5.43 -19.88 -18.01
C LEU A 84 6.10 -19.04 -19.11
N ASN A 85 6.67 -17.89 -18.76
CA ASN A 85 7.38 -17.02 -19.70
C ASN A 85 8.74 -17.61 -20.13
N ASN A 86 9.41 -18.36 -19.25
CA ASN A 86 10.69 -19.02 -19.52
C ASN A 86 10.62 -20.17 -20.54
N HIS A 87 9.43 -20.66 -20.91
CA HIS A 87 9.30 -21.58 -22.04
C HIS A 87 9.55 -20.90 -23.41
N SER A 88 9.76 -19.57 -23.42
CA SER A 88 9.91 -18.80 -24.66
C SER A 88 11.23 -18.01 -24.79
N ARG A 89 12.10 -17.89 -23.76
CA ARG A 89 13.36 -17.12 -23.86
C ARG A 89 14.41 -17.47 -22.78
N SER A 90 15.68 -17.38 -23.18
CA SER A 90 16.91 -17.44 -22.36
C SER A 90 16.92 -16.46 -21.17
N PRO A 91 17.71 -16.69 -20.10
CA PRO A 91 17.61 -15.94 -18.85
C PRO A 91 17.88 -14.44 -19.06
N ALA A 92 16.89 -13.62 -18.68
CA ALA A 92 17.04 -12.17 -18.65
C ALA A 92 17.93 -11.77 -17.46
N PRO A 93 18.77 -10.72 -17.61
CA PRO A 93 19.54 -10.16 -16.51
C PRO A 93 18.61 -9.61 -15.41
N PRO A 94 19.07 -9.55 -14.15
CA PRO A 94 18.28 -8.97 -13.06
C PRO A 94 17.88 -7.53 -13.42
N PRO A 95 16.64 -7.12 -13.11
CA PRO A 95 16.18 -5.78 -13.43
C PRO A 95 17.07 -4.74 -12.72
N PRO A 96 17.37 -3.60 -13.37
CA PRO A 96 18.09 -2.51 -12.73
C PRO A 96 17.31 -2.08 -11.49
N GLY A 97 17.93 -2.24 -10.32
CA GLY A 97 17.45 -1.58 -9.11
C GLY A 97 17.64 -0.09 -9.28
N ASP A 98 16.61 0.61 -9.71
CA ASP A 98 16.40 2.03 -9.40
C ASP A 98 14.98 2.44 -9.79
N GLY A 99 14.11 2.28 -8.81
CA GLY A 99 12.82 2.92 -8.72
C GLY A 99 12.56 3.10 -7.24
N MET A 100 13.13 4.16 -6.65
CA MET A 100 12.67 4.64 -5.35
C MET A 100 11.16 4.85 -5.46
N ILE A 101 10.35 3.98 -4.85
CA ILE A 101 8.96 4.32 -4.57
C ILE A 101 9.00 5.28 -3.38
N GLN A 102 9.35 6.53 -3.67
CA GLN A 102 9.04 7.65 -2.79
C GLN A 102 7.53 7.82 -2.89
N ILE A 103 6.78 7.12 -2.03
CA ILE A 103 5.34 7.42 -1.86
C ILE A 103 5.30 8.78 -1.16
N ASP A 104 5.36 9.85 -1.92
CA ASP A 104 4.99 11.18 -1.44
C ASP A 104 3.46 11.24 -1.34
N VAL A 105 2.95 10.56 -0.33
CA VAL A 105 1.51 10.51 -0.01
C VAL A 105 0.97 11.94 0.08
N TRP A 106 1.75 12.89 0.61
CA TRP A 106 1.35 14.29 0.77
C TRP A 106 1.28 15.06 -0.56
N GLY A 107 2.18 14.79 -1.50
CA GLY A 107 2.17 15.36 -2.85
C GLY A 107 0.96 14.95 -3.68
N GLU A 108 0.55 13.68 -3.65
CA GLU A 108 -0.62 13.19 -4.40
C GLU A 108 -1.96 13.69 -3.83
N LEU A 109 -2.08 13.83 -2.51
CA LEU A 109 -3.28 14.36 -1.84
C LEU A 109 -3.53 15.84 -2.11
N SER A 110 -2.46 16.62 -2.31
CA SER A 110 -2.58 18.03 -2.68
C SER A 110 -3.26 18.20 -4.04
N ASN A 111 -3.07 17.26 -4.97
CA ASN A 111 -3.63 17.31 -6.31
C ASN A 111 -5.14 16.97 -6.32
N SER A 112 -5.61 16.09 -5.42
CA SER A 112 -7.04 15.79 -5.26
C SER A 112 -7.85 16.96 -4.69
N ARG A 113 -7.25 17.83 -3.87
CA ARG A 113 -7.90 19.05 -3.36
C ARG A 113 -8.06 20.16 -4.42
N GLY A 114 -7.35 20.04 -5.54
CA GLY A 114 -7.40 21.03 -6.64
C GLY A 114 -8.53 20.83 -7.65
N ASN A 115 -9.08 19.61 -7.76
CA ASN A 115 -10.01 19.28 -8.85
C ASN A 115 -11.50 19.47 -8.50
N GLU A 116 -11.85 19.87 -7.28
CA GLU A 116 -13.24 20.14 -6.85
C GLU A 116 -13.68 21.61 -7.01
N LYS A 117 -12.84 22.49 -7.61
CA LYS A 117 -13.13 23.93 -7.73
C LYS A 117 -13.62 24.41 -9.10
N HIS A 118 -13.99 23.51 -10.01
CA HIS A 118 -14.60 23.89 -11.30
C HIS A 118 -15.77 22.97 -11.66
N GLY A 119 -16.89 23.15 -10.96
CA GLY A 119 -18.09 22.34 -11.19
C GLY A 119 -19.31 22.92 -10.47
N ARG A 120 -19.46 24.24 -10.50
CA ARG A 120 -20.73 24.95 -10.25
C ARG A 120 -20.67 26.24 -11.06
N ASP A 121 -21.25 26.19 -12.24
CA ASP A 121 -22.35 27.05 -12.67
C ASP A 121 -23.13 26.33 -13.78
#